data_AF-A0A3C0AU04-F1
#
_entry.id   AF-A0A3C0AU04-F1
#
_cell.length_a   1.000
_cell.length_b   1.000
_cell.length_c   1.000
_cell.angle_alpha   90.00
_cell.angle_beta   90.00
_cell.angle_gamma   90.00
#
_symmetry.space_group_name_H-M   'P 1'
#
loop_
_entity.id
_entity.type
_entity.pdbx_description
1 polymer ?
#
loop_
_entity_poly.entity_id
_entity_poly.type
_entity_poly.pdbx_seq_one_letter_code
_entity_poly.pdbx_strand_id
1 'polypeptide(L)'
;MTRSSDLEQIETRVVALVRDFSSIHDDETVADSCQPIEQAVASQSVTSSEGGKRLRALLTLDSFRAFASDDVRERDADAMLDLACAIEVFQTGALVHDDIIDDSDLRRGKPSAHRALAARTRSNDIGHGLGIMLGDMLATASVDIANRAATRMRHGSHVVSAFLNMHREVEIGQVLDLAVELNPLDDPESLAQASLNVFRWKTASYTTIAPLEFGML
;
A
#
# COMPACT_ATOMS: atom_id res chain seq x y z
N MET A 1 16.33 21.64 0.89
CA MET A 1 15.29 21.60 1.95
C MET A 1 14.85 20.17 2.08
N THR A 2 14.81 19.71 3.32
CA THR A 2 15.42 18.48 3.80
C THR A 2 14.39 17.37 3.99
N ARG A 3 14.67 16.13 3.59
CA ARG A 3 13.85 14.88 3.74
C ARG A 3 12.77 14.83 4.84
N SER A 4 13.00 15.48 5.99
CA SER A 4 11.98 15.70 7.03
C SER A 4 10.70 16.37 6.53
N SER A 5 10.77 17.38 5.65
CA SER A 5 9.59 18.07 5.11
C SER A 5 8.80 17.18 4.15
N ASP A 6 9.50 16.40 3.33
CA ASP A 6 8.87 15.45 2.40
C ASP A 6 8.15 14.34 3.17
N LEU A 7 8.77 13.85 4.25
CA LEU A 7 8.20 12.78 5.07
C LEU A 7 6.90 13.25 5.76
N GLU A 8 6.90 14.46 6.32
CA GLU A 8 5.70 15.08 6.90
C GLU A 8 4.60 15.29 5.84
N GLN A 9 4.97 15.75 4.64
CA GLN A 9 4.04 15.95 3.54
C GLN A 9 3.43 14.62 3.06
N ILE A 10 4.25 13.57 2.91
CA ILE A 10 3.79 12.22 2.55
C ILE A 10 2.86 11.67 3.65
N GLU A 11 3.24 11.77 4.92
CA GLU A 11 2.41 11.27 6.02
C GLU A 11 1.04 11.94 6.06
N THR A 12 1.02 13.27 5.97
CA THR A 12 -0.21 14.05 5.94
C THR A 12 -1.06 13.70 4.72
N ARG A 13 -0.43 13.57 3.53
CA ARG A 13 -1.13 13.28 2.28
C ARG A 13 -1.71 11.86 2.25
N VAL A 14 -0.96 10.84 2.71
CA VAL A 14 -1.47 9.46 2.83
C VAL A 14 -2.70 9.40 3.72
N VAL A 15 -2.65 10.04 4.90
CA VAL A 15 -3.80 10.07 5.82
C VAL A 15 -5.01 10.75 5.19
N ALA A 16 -4.81 11.86 4.48
CA ALA A 16 -5.89 12.58 3.80
C ALA A 16 -6.52 11.73 2.69
N LEU A 17 -5.71 11.12 1.83
CA LEU A 17 -6.17 10.29 0.70
C LEU A 17 -6.91 9.03 1.17
N VAL A 18 -6.37 8.33 2.18
CA VAL A 18 -7.01 7.14 2.75
C VAL A 18 -8.34 7.51 3.42
N ARG A 19 -8.38 8.65 4.12
CA ARG A 19 -9.63 9.14 4.72
C ARG A 19 -10.67 9.47 3.66
N ASP A 20 -10.31 10.22 2.62
CA ASP A 20 -11.19 10.57 1.50
C ASP A 20 -11.84 9.33 0.87
N PHE A 21 -11.02 8.32 0.58
CA PHE A 21 -11.52 7.07 0.01
C PHE A 21 -12.37 6.25 0.99
N SER A 22 -12.05 6.29 2.30
CA SER A 22 -12.70 5.45 3.29
C SER A 22 -14.02 5.97 3.82
N SER A 23 -14.33 7.25 3.61
CA SER A 23 -15.63 7.83 3.96
C SER A 23 -16.72 7.33 3.02
N ILE A 24 -17.85 6.90 3.60
CA ILE A 24 -19.11 6.77 2.86
C ILE A 24 -19.47 8.16 2.30
N HIS A 25 -19.95 8.20 1.05
CA HIS A 25 -20.41 9.44 0.44
C HIS A 25 -21.68 9.93 1.15
N ASP A 26 -21.79 11.24 1.40
CA ASP A 26 -22.85 11.86 2.22
C ASP A 26 -24.30 11.50 1.79
N ASP A 27 -24.49 11.06 0.54
CA ASP A 27 -25.80 10.71 -0.03
C ASP A 27 -26.22 9.23 0.19
N GLU A 28 -25.34 8.39 0.75
CA GLU A 28 -25.60 6.96 0.95
C GLU A 28 -25.91 6.62 2.42
N THR A 29 -27.02 5.93 2.66
CA THR A 29 -27.45 5.55 4.01
C THR A 29 -26.99 4.13 4.36
N VAL A 30 -26.16 4.00 5.40
CA VAL A 30 -25.85 2.71 6.04
C VAL A 30 -26.78 2.52 7.23
N ALA A 31 -27.27 1.31 7.43
CA ALA A 31 -28.12 0.99 8.57
C ALA A 31 -27.41 1.32 9.90
N ASP A 32 -28.13 1.96 10.83
CA ASP A 32 -27.59 2.40 12.13
C ASP A 32 -26.87 1.28 12.90
N SER A 33 -27.31 0.02 12.75
CA SER A 33 -26.68 -1.13 13.40
C SER A 33 -25.30 -1.50 12.82
N CYS A 34 -25.01 -1.11 11.58
CA CYS A 34 -23.77 -1.41 10.88
C CYS A 34 -22.77 -0.24 10.92
N GLN A 35 -23.26 0.98 11.07
CA GLN A 35 -22.46 2.21 11.06
C GLN A 35 -21.25 2.17 12.05
N PRO A 36 -21.36 1.66 13.29
CA PRO A 36 -20.21 1.64 14.19
C PRO A 36 -19.06 0.75 13.70
N ILE A 37 -19.37 -0.34 12.99
CA ILE A 37 -18.36 -1.26 12.45
C ILE A 37 -17.70 -0.66 11.21
N GLU A 38 -18.48 -0.06 10.33
CA GLU A 38 -17.95 0.64 9.16
C GLU A 38 -17.00 1.77 9.59
N GLN A 39 -17.41 2.63 10.53
CA GLN A 39 -16.56 3.69 11.08
C GLN A 39 -15.28 3.15 11.74
N ALA A 40 -15.36 1.98 12.38
CA ALA A 40 -14.19 1.33 12.96
C ALA A 40 -13.20 0.87 11.89
N VAL A 41 -13.68 0.33 10.76
CA VAL A 41 -12.85 -0.06 9.61
C VAL A 41 -12.23 1.18 8.95
N ALA A 42 -13.01 2.24 8.71
CA ALA A 42 -12.51 3.49 8.15
C ALA A 42 -11.46 4.16 9.07
N SER A 43 -11.66 4.12 10.39
CA SER A 43 -10.65 4.61 11.34
C SER A 43 -9.39 3.73 11.36
N GLN A 44 -9.56 2.42 11.20
CA GLN A 44 -8.45 1.48 11.15
C GLN A 44 -7.65 1.60 9.84
N SER A 45 -8.27 1.96 8.71
CA SER A 45 -7.56 2.21 7.44
C SER A 45 -6.55 3.36 7.60
N VAL A 46 -6.99 4.46 8.21
CA VAL A 46 -6.13 5.60 8.53
C VAL A 46 -5.02 5.17 9.50
N THR A 47 -5.40 4.53 10.63
CA THR A 47 -4.43 4.12 11.66
C THR A 47 -3.35 3.18 11.12
N SER A 48 -3.73 2.24 10.25
CA SER A 48 -2.79 1.28 9.64
C SER A 48 -1.85 1.97 8.66
N SER A 49 -2.32 3.04 8.02
CA SER A 49 -1.56 3.84 7.06
C SER A 49 -0.61 4.83 7.72
N GLU A 50 -0.63 5.01 9.04
CA GLU A 50 0.25 5.92 9.78
C GLU A 50 1.68 5.37 9.97
N GLY A 51 2.64 6.30 10.02
CA GLY A 51 4.06 6.03 10.27
C GLY A 51 4.73 5.14 9.22
N GLY A 52 5.86 4.54 9.61
CA GLY A 52 6.73 3.80 8.68
C GLY A 52 7.76 4.70 8.03
N LYS A 53 8.68 4.10 7.25
CA LYS A 53 9.83 4.83 6.71
C LYS A 53 9.55 5.59 5.41
N ARG A 54 8.38 5.36 4.80
CA ARG A 54 7.94 5.95 3.51
C ARG A 54 8.97 5.79 2.38
N LEU A 55 9.70 4.67 2.38
CA LEU A 55 10.82 4.47 1.48
C LEU A 55 10.40 4.51 0.01
N ARG A 56 9.22 3.97 -0.31
CA ARG A 56 8.74 3.86 -1.70
C ARG A 56 8.34 5.24 -2.21
N ALA A 57 7.55 5.97 -1.42
CA ALA A 57 7.18 7.33 -1.76
C ALA A 57 8.40 8.25 -1.90
N LEU A 58 9.34 8.21 -0.94
CA LEU A 58 10.56 9.02 -1.01
C LEU A 58 11.40 8.69 -2.24
N LEU A 59 11.55 7.40 -2.58
CA LEU A 59 12.30 6.99 -3.77
C LEU A 59 11.61 7.42 -5.06
N THR A 60 10.28 7.35 -5.14
CA THR A 60 9.50 7.87 -6.29
C THR A 60 9.73 9.36 -6.47
N LEU A 61 9.61 10.15 -5.40
CA LEU A 61 9.81 11.60 -5.44
C LEU A 61 11.26 11.98 -5.77
N ASP A 62 12.24 11.30 -5.18
CA ASP A 62 13.66 11.53 -5.45
C ASP A 62 14.01 11.17 -6.90
N SER A 63 13.45 10.07 -7.43
CA SER A 63 13.58 9.70 -8.86
C SER A 63 12.99 10.77 -9.76
N PHE A 64 11.75 11.20 -9.50
CA PHE A 64 11.10 12.27 -10.25
C PHE A 64 11.92 13.55 -10.29
N ARG A 65 12.43 13.98 -9.13
CA ARG A 65 13.27 15.20 -9.03
C ARG A 65 14.58 15.09 -9.80
N ALA A 66 15.14 13.89 -9.92
CA ALA A 66 16.40 13.62 -10.57
C ALA A 66 16.28 13.55 -12.11
N PHE A 67 15.16 13.05 -12.64
CA PHE A 67 15.00 12.76 -14.07
C PHE A 67 14.06 13.72 -14.81
N ALA A 68 13.07 14.31 -14.14
CA ALA A 68 12.15 15.24 -14.80
C ALA A 68 12.77 16.63 -15.01
N SER A 69 12.46 17.26 -16.14
CA SER A 69 12.81 18.65 -16.42
C SER A 69 12.05 19.62 -15.50
N ASP A 70 12.55 20.85 -15.35
CA ASP A 70 11.97 21.85 -14.44
C ASP A 70 10.49 22.11 -14.70
N ASP A 71 10.09 22.21 -15.97
CA ASP A 71 8.69 22.43 -16.37
C ASP A 71 7.80 21.23 -16.02
N VAL A 72 8.30 20.01 -16.15
CA VAL A 72 7.58 18.79 -15.76
C VAL A 72 7.47 18.71 -14.24
N ARG A 73 8.54 19.02 -13.52
CA ARG A 73 8.54 19.03 -12.04
C ARG A 73 7.53 20.01 -11.49
N GLU A 74 7.46 21.21 -12.04
CA GLU A 74 6.47 22.21 -11.61
C GLU A 74 5.04 21.77 -11.91
N ARG A 75 4.79 21.23 -13.11
CA ARG A 75 3.46 20.79 -13.55
C ARG A 75 2.93 19.59 -12.77
N ASP A 76 3.76 18.55 -12.60
CA ASP A 76 3.30 17.23 -12.14
C ASP A 76 3.62 16.96 -10.66
N ALA A 77 4.24 17.90 -9.92
CA ALA A 77 4.66 17.69 -8.52
C ALA A 77 3.55 17.14 -7.61
N ASP A 78 2.35 17.71 -7.68
CA ASP A 78 1.24 17.28 -6.81
C ASP A 78 0.68 15.91 -7.24
N ALA A 79 0.58 15.65 -8.55
CA ALA A 79 0.17 14.33 -9.06
C ALA A 79 1.20 13.25 -8.71
N MET A 80 2.48 13.57 -8.81
CA MET A 80 3.56 12.66 -8.43
C MET A 80 3.59 12.38 -6.92
N LEU A 81 3.24 13.37 -6.09
CA LEU A 81 3.05 13.13 -4.66
C LEU A 81 1.90 12.16 -4.38
N ASP A 82 0.76 12.31 -5.06
CA ASP A 82 -0.36 11.38 -4.91
C ASP A 82 -0.01 9.98 -5.40
N LEU A 83 0.70 9.86 -6.54
CA LEU A 83 1.20 8.58 -7.04
C LEU A 83 2.19 7.93 -6.06
N ALA A 84 3.11 8.71 -5.49
CA ALA A 84 4.02 8.24 -4.45
C ALA A 84 3.26 7.75 -3.20
N CYS A 85 2.21 8.46 -2.79
CA CYS A 85 1.34 8.04 -1.69
C CYS A 85 0.54 6.77 -2.03
N ALA A 86 0.07 6.61 -3.26
CA ALA A 86 -0.66 5.41 -3.70
C ALA A 86 0.15 4.14 -3.45
N ILE A 87 1.46 4.15 -3.70
CA ILE A 87 2.34 3.00 -3.44
C ILE A 87 2.43 2.68 -1.94
N GLU A 88 2.44 3.70 -1.07
CA GLU A 88 2.44 3.51 0.39
C GLU A 88 1.08 3.01 0.90
N VAL A 89 -0.03 3.40 0.25
CA VAL A 89 -1.36 2.85 0.54
C VAL A 89 -1.45 1.39 0.11
N PHE A 90 -0.95 1.04 -1.07
CA PHE A 90 -0.80 -0.35 -1.52
C PHE A 90 0.02 -1.18 -0.53
N GLN A 91 1.18 -0.66 -0.10
CA GLN A 91 2.01 -1.28 0.92
C GLN A 91 1.24 -1.54 2.21
N THR A 92 0.36 -0.61 2.61
CA THR A 92 -0.44 -0.78 3.82
C THR A 92 -1.45 -1.91 3.66
N GLY A 93 -2.15 -1.98 2.52
CA GLY A 93 -3.04 -3.10 2.20
C GLY A 93 -2.32 -4.46 2.21
N ALA A 94 -1.16 -4.53 1.54
CA ALA A 94 -0.33 -5.74 1.51
C ALA A 94 0.11 -6.18 2.93
N LEU A 95 0.51 -5.25 3.80
CA LEU A 95 0.88 -5.58 5.18
C LEU A 95 -0.30 -6.06 6.02
N VAL A 96 -1.50 -5.52 5.79
CA VAL A 96 -2.71 -5.97 6.48
C VAL A 96 -3.03 -7.42 6.11
N HIS A 97 -2.90 -7.79 4.84
CA HIS A 97 -3.06 -9.17 4.40
C HIS A 97 -1.92 -10.08 4.89
N ASP A 98 -0.66 -9.64 4.81
CA ASP A 98 0.48 -10.39 5.35
C ASP A 98 0.31 -10.68 6.85
N ASP A 99 -0.15 -9.70 7.65
CA ASP A 99 -0.41 -9.90 9.08
C ASP A 99 -1.45 -11.01 9.35
N ILE A 100 -2.39 -11.23 8.42
CA ILE A 100 -3.42 -12.27 8.53
C ILE A 100 -2.87 -13.61 8.08
N ILE A 101 -2.15 -13.64 6.95
CA ILE A 101 -1.52 -14.85 6.40
C ILE A 101 -0.53 -15.44 7.41
N ASP A 102 0.26 -14.57 8.05
CA ASP A 102 1.32 -14.95 8.99
C ASP A 102 0.82 -15.09 10.44
N ASP A 103 -0.49 -14.92 10.71
CA ASP A 103 -1.10 -14.85 12.06
C ASP A 103 -0.35 -13.91 13.03
N SER A 104 0.08 -12.75 12.52
CA SER A 104 0.84 -11.77 13.28
C SER A 104 -0.04 -10.91 14.19
N ASP A 105 0.24 -10.95 15.50
CA ASP A 105 -0.51 -10.17 16.49
C ASP A 105 -0.21 -8.66 16.44
N LEU A 106 1.01 -8.29 16.05
CA LEU A 106 1.52 -6.92 16.17
C LEU A 106 2.16 -6.44 14.86
N ARG A 107 1.91 -5.18 14.54
CA ARG A 107 2.57 -4.43 13.47
C ARG A 107 3.08 -3.10 14.00
N ARG A 108 4.40 -2.87 13.87
CA ARG A 108 5.07 -1.63 14.34
C ARG A 108 4.78 -1.30 15.81
N GLY A 109 4.68 -2.32 16.66
CA GLY A 109 4.41 -2.18 18.10
C GLY A 109 2.94 -1.88 18.46
N LYS A 110 2.03 -1.83 17.48
CA LYS A 110 0.58 -1.74 17.68
C LYS A 110 -0.07 -3.08 17.29
N PRO A 111 -1.30 -3.39 17.76
CA PRO A 111 -2.04 -4.55 17.26
C PRO A 111 -2.17 -4.52 15.73
N SER A 112 -2.03 -5.67 15.07
CA SER A 112 -2.36 -5.80 13.65
C SER A 112 -3.84 -5.49 13.41
N ALA A 113 -4.19 -5.12 12.17
CA ALA A 113 -5.54 -4.62 11.90
C ALA A 113 -6.64 -5.63 12.27
N HIS A 114 -6.44 -6.91 11.94
CA HIS A 114 -7.42 -7.95 12.25
C HIS A 114 -7.57 -8.17 13.77
N ARG A 115 -6.51 -8.04 14.56
CA ARG A 115 -6.56 -8.09 16.03
C ARG A 115 -7.23 -6.86 16.63
N ALA A 116 -6.92 -5.67 16.11
CA ALA A 116 -7.55 -4.43 16.53
C ALA A 116 -9.07 -4.47 16.31
N LEU A 117 -9.49 -4.93 15.13
CA LEU A 117 -10.89 -5.08 14.76
C LEU A 117 -11.57 -6.20 15.56
N ALA A 118 -10.91 -7.34 15.79
CA ALA A 118 -11.42 -8.41 16.66
C ALA A 118 -11.72 -7.91 18.08
N ALA A 119 -10.84 -7.07 18.64
CA ALA A 119 -11.07 -6.46 19.95
C ALA A 119 -12.27 -5.50 19.95
N ARG A 120 -12.53 -4.80 18.84
CA ARG A 120 -13.70 -3.91 18.70
C ARG A 120 -15.01 -4.67 18.55
N THR A 121 -15.01 -5.75 17.76
CA THR A 121 -16.20 -6.58 17.53
C THR A 121 -16.44 -7.62 18.63
N ARG A 122 -15.44 -7.85 19.49
CA ARG A 122 -15.39 -8.98 20.45
C ARG A 122 -15.54 -10.33 19.77
N SER A 123 -15.04 -10.46 18.54
CA SER A 123 -15.09 -11.69 17.75
C SER A 123 -13.84 -11.79 16.87
N ASN A 124 -13.07 -12.86 17.06
CA ASN A 124 -11.87 -13.12 16.26
C ASN A 124 -12.22 -13.36 14.80
N ASP A 125 -13.25 -14.15 14.51
CA ASP A 125 -13.66 -14.49 13.15
C ASP A 125 -14.12 -13.24 12.38
N ILE A 126 -14.92 -12.39 13.03
CA ILE A 126 -15.35 -11.12 12.42
C ILE A 126 -14.16 -10.17 12.25
N GLY A 127 -13.26 -10.07 13.25
CA GLY A 127 -12.05 -9.24 13.13
C GLY A 127 -11.12 -9.69 12.00
N HIS A 128 -10.97 -11.00 11.82
CA HIS A 128 -10.25 -11.61 10.70
C HIS A 128 -10.88 -11.23 9.37
N GLY A 129 -12.20 -11.44 9.21
CA GLY A 129 -12.93 -11.07 7.99
C GLY A 129 -12.85 -9.57 7.67
N LEU A 130 -12.99 -8.70 8.68
CA LEU A 130 -12.86 -7.26 8.50
C LEU A 130 -11.42 -6.84 8.15
N GLY A 131 -10.41 -7.57 8.65
CA GLY A 131 -9.02 -7.38 8.27
C GLY A 131 -8.79 -7.66 6.78
N ILE A 132 -9.36 -8.74 6.25
CA ILE A 132 -9.31 -9.06 4.81
C ILE A 132 -9.94 -7.92 4.00
N MET A 133 -11.16 -7.52 4.36
CA MET A 133 -11.87 -6.45 3.66
C MET A 133 -11.13 -5.11 3.72
N LEU A 134 -10.46 -4.81 4.84
CA LEU A 134 -9.64 -3.61 4.97
C LEU A 134 -8.44 -3.64 4.02
N GLY A 135 -7.76 -4.77 3.89
CA GLY A 135 -6.66 -4.91 2.93
C GLY A 135 -7.13 -4.71 1.48
N ASP A 136 -8.29 -5.28 1.12
CA ASP A 136 -8.91 -5.10 -0.21
C ASP A 136 -9.30 -3.64 -0.48
N MET A 137 -9.85 -2.99 0.54
CA MET A 137 -10.25 -1.59 0.49
C MET A 137 -9.02 -0.68 0.27
N LEU A 138 -7.91 -0.93 0.97
CA LEU A 138 -6.66 -0.19 0.78
C LEU A 138 -6.01 -0.49 -0.59
N ALA A 139 -6.07 -1.73 -1.07
CA ALA A 139 -5.62 -2.07 -2.42
C ALA A 139 -6.44 -1.31 -3.47
N THR A 140 -7.77 -1.25 -3.31
CA THR A 140 -8.65 -0.49 -4.21
C THR A 140 -8.38 1.02 -4.12
N ALA A 141 -8.22 1.55 -2.91
CA ALA A 141 -7.88 2.95 -2.68
C ALA A 141 -6.59 3.34 -3.39
N SER A 142 -5.56 2.50 -3.33
CA SER A 142 -4.28 2.77 -3.99
C SER A 142 -4.43 2.91 -5.51
N VAL A 143 -5.27 2.09 -6.14
CA VAL A 143 -5.54 2.16 -7.59
C VAL A 143 -6.34 3.41 -7.93
N ASP A 144 -7.35 3.78 -7.14
CA ASP A 144 -8.12 5.01 -7.35
C ASP A 144 -7.21 6.25 -7.25
N ILE A 145 -6.38 6.33 -6.21
CA ILE A 145 -5.41 7.42 -6.02
C ILE A 145 -4.45 7.49 -7.20
N ALA A 146 -3.85 6.36 -7.62
CA ALA A 146 -2.93 6.32 -8.74
C ALA A 146 -3.61 6.75 -10.06
N ASN A 147 -4.85 6.33 -10.29
CA ASN A 147 -5.61 6.72 -11.46
C ASN A 147 -5.95 8.23 -11.45
N ARG A 148 -6.37 8.79 -10.32
CA ARG A 148 -6.61 10.24 -10.15
C ARG A 148 -5.32 11.07 -10.30
N ALA A 149 -4.18 10.54 -9.92
CA ALA A 149 -2.87 11.15 -10.21
C ALA A 149 -2.59 11.11 -11.72
N ALA A 150 -2.74 9.94 -12.33
CA ALA A 150 -2.45 9.71 -13.74
C ALA A 150 -3.27 10.59 -14.70
N THR A 151 -4.54 10.90 -14.38
CA THR A 151 -5.38 11.79 -15.22
C THR A 151 -4.84 13.23 -15.32
N ARG A 152 -3.97 13.63 -14.40
CA ARG A 152 -3.33 14.96 -14.38
C ARG A 152 -1.95 14.97 -15.03
N MET A 153 -1.42 13.80 -15.41
CA MET A 153 -0.09 13.64 -15.99
C MET A 153 -0.15 13.41 -17.50
N ARG A 154 0.91 13.80 -18.22
CA ARG A 154 0.98 13.65 -19.68
C ARG A 154 0.92 12.19 -20.14
N HIS A 155 1.56 11.28 -19.40
CA HIS A 155 1.67 9.86 -19.73
C HIS A 155 0.80 8.98 -18.82
N GLY A 156 -0.39 9.47 -18.45
CA GLY A 156 -1.26 8.80 -17.47
C GLY A 156 -1.57 7.33 -17.75
N SER A 157 -1.79 6.93 -19.02
CA SER A 157 -2.03 5.53 -19.36
C SER A 157 -0.84 4.60 -19.05
N HIS A 158 0.40 5.11 -19.20
CA HIS A 158 1.61 4.38 -18.85
C HIS A 158 1.76 4.28 -17.33
N VAL A 159 1.45 5.35 -16.60
CA VAL A 159 1.44 5.36 -15.13
C VAL A 159 0.48 4.29 -14.59
N VAL A 160 -0.77 4.27 -15.07
CA VAL A 160 -1.76 3.26 -14.65
C VAL A 160 -1.29 1.84 -14.99
N SER A 161 -0.75 1.64 -16.20
CA SER A 161 -0.27 0.32 -16.63
C SER A 161 0.90 -0.16 -15.76
N ALA A 162 1.87 0.71 -15.47
CA ALA A 162 3.00 0.41 -14.59
C ALA A 162 2.54 0.11 -13.15
N PHE A 163 1.55 0.86 -12.64
CA PHE A 163 1.01 0.65 -11.30
C PHE A 163 0.30 -0.70 -11.16
N LEU A 164 -0.54 -1.06 -12.13
CA LEU A 164 -1.19 -2.37 -12.16
C LEU A 164 -0.16 -3.51 -12.35
N ASN A 165 0.89 -3.27 -13.13
CA ASN A 165 1.95 -4.27 -13.30
C ASN A 165 2.73 -4.49 -12.00
N MET A 166 3.03 -3.42 -11.24
CA MET A 166 3.62 -3.49 -9.91
C MET A 166 2.75 -4.32 -8.94
N HIS A 167 1.44 -4.07 -8.88
CA HIS A 167 0.51 -4.87 -8.07
C HIS A 167 0.63 -6.35 -8.40
N ARG A 168 0.49 -6.69 -9.69
CA ARG A 168 0.56 -8.06 -10.19
C ARG A 168 1.87 -8.75 -9.80
N GLU A 169 3.01 -8.07 -9.92
CA GLU A 169 4.31 -8.63 -9.57
C GLU A 169 4.43 -8.93 -8.07
N VAL A 170 3.92 -8.04 -7.22
CA VAL A 170 3.93 -8.23 -5.77
C VAL A 170 2.98 -9.34 -5.34
N GLU A 171 1.76 -9.38 -5.88
CA GLU A 171 0.77 -10.43 -5.60
C GLU A 171 1.29 -11.82 -6.01
N ILE A 172 1.91 -11.92 -7.20
CA ILE A 172 2.62 -13.16 -7.60
C ILE A 172 3.74 -13.47 -6.62
N GLY A 173 4.52 -12.46 -6.19
CA GLY A 173 5.56 -12.61 -5.19
C GLY A 173 5.05 -13.18 -3.86
N GLN A 174 3.88 -12.75 -3.39
CA GLN A 174 3.24 -13.28 -2.19
C GLN A 174 2.84 -14.75 -2.34
N VAL A 175 2.28 -15.12 -3.51
CA VAL A 175 1.98 -16.53 -3.81
C VAL A 175 3.25 -17.38 -3.81
N LEU A 176 4.33 -16.87 -4.40
CA LEU A 176 5.61 -17.59 -4.44
C LEU A 176 6.24 -17.72 -3.05
N ASP A 177 6.05 -16.75 -2.15
CA ASP A 177 6.53 -16.82 -0.77
C ASP A 177 5.90 -17.99 -0.01
N LEU A 178 4.56 -18.10 -0.08
CA LEU A 178 3.83 -19.24 0.47
C LEU A 178 4.21 -20.57 -0.19
N ALA A 179 4.47 -20.57 -1.49
CA ALA A 179 4.92 -21.77 -2.19
C ALA A 179 6.30 -22.24 -1.70
N VAL A 180 7.20 -21.31 -1.34
CA VAL A 180 8.52 -21.64 -0.81
C VAL A 180 8.43 -22.31 0.57
N GLU A 181 7.41 -22.02 1.37
CA GLU A 181 7.20 -22.70 2.66
C GLU A 181 6.94 -24.21 2.52
N LEU A 182 6.48 -24.65 1.35
CA LEU A 182 6.26 -26.06 1.05
C LEU A 182 7.53 -26.80 0.62
N ASN A 183 8.63 -26.08 0.36
CA ASN A 183 9.85 -26.69 -0.13
C ASN A 183 10.53 -27.55 0.96
N PRO A 184 11.05 -28.73 0.60
CA PRO A 184 11.90 -29.52 1.47
C PRO A 184 13.15 -28.75 1.93
N LEU A 185 13.61 -29.01 3.15
CA LEU A 185 14.81 -28.40 3.73
C LEU A 185 16.09 -29.20 3.46
N ASP A 186 16.04 -30.24 2.63
CA ASP A 186 17.16 -31.15 2.34
C ASP A 186 18.11 -30.66 1.25
N ASP A 187 17.72 -29.63 0.47
CA ASP A 187 18.56 -28.93 -0.49
C ASP A 187 18.62 -27.41 -0.19
N PRO A 188 19.61 -26.97 0.61
CA PRO A 188 19.78 -25.56 0.97
C PRO A 188 20.08 -24.63 -0.21
N GLU A 189 20.72 -25.12 -1.27
CA GLU A 189 21.08 -24.29 -2.43
C GLU A 189 19.85 -23.97 -3.28
N SER A 190 19.02 -25.01 -3.53
CA SER A 190 17.72 -24.84 -4.18
C SER A 190 16.80 -23.92 -3.38
N LEU A 191 16.75 -24.07 -2.04
CA LEU A 191 15.96 -23.20 -1.18
C LEU A 191 16.44 -21.75 -1.26
N ALA A 192 17.75 -21.51 -1.17
CA ALA A 192 18.31 -20.15 -1.29
C ALA A 192 17.98 -19.52 -2.65
N GLN A 193 18.06 -20.28 -3.74
CA GLN A 193 17.73 -19.80 -5.08
C GLN A 193 16.23 -19.48 -5.22
N ALA A 194 15.36 -20.29 -4.62
CA ALA A 194 13.93 -20.04 -4.57
C ALA A 194 13.60 -18.77 -3.77
N SER A 195 14.18 -18.60 -2.58
CA SER A 195 14.00 -17.40 -1.74
C SER A 195 14.51 -16.12 -2.43
N LEU A 196 15.66 -16.18 -3.11
CA LEU A 196 16.16 -15.03 -3.89
C LEU A 196 15.20 -14.64 -5.02
N ASN A 197 14.61 -15.64 -5.69
CA ASN A 197 13.57 -15.38 -6.69
C ASN A 197 12.34 -14.72 -6.05
N VAL A 198 11.85 -15.22 -4.90
CA VAL A 198 10.75 -14.58 -4.16
C VAL A 198 11.06 -13.12 -3.85
N PHE A 199 12.25 -12.81 -3.32
CA PHE A 199 12.63 -11.42 -2.99
C PHE A 199 12.58 -10.49 -4.20
N ARG A 200 12.92 -10.98 -5.40
CA ARG A 200 12.81 -10.19 -6.63
C ARG A 200 11.36 -9.78 -6.90
N TRP A 201 10.42 -10.71 -6.76
CA TRP A 201 8.99 -10.49 -7.04
C TRP A 201 8.26 -9.79 -5.90
N LYS A 202 8.43 -10.25 -4.66
CA LYS A 202 7.72 -9.76 -3.48
C LYS A 202 8.28 -8.44 -2.97
N THR A 203 9.58 -8.16 -3.14
CA THR A 203 10.23 -7.00 -2.49
C THR A 203 10.88 -6.04 -3.48
N ALA A 204 11.81 -6.49 -4.32
CA ALA A 204 12.59 -5.59 -5.17
C ALA A 204 11.73 -4.86 -6.22
N SER A 205 10.75 -5.57 -6.81
CA SER A 205 9.78 -5.07 -7.79
C SER A 205 9.16 -3.73 -7.38
N TYR A 206 8.58 -3.64 -6.19
CA TYR A 206 7.82 -2.46 -5.78
C TYR A 206 8.49 -1.61 -4.70
N THR A 207 9.51 -2.14 -4.02
CA THR A 207 10.28 -1.34 -3.05
C THR A 207 11.31 -0.45 -3.73
N THR A 208 11.75 -0.83 -4.94
CA THR A 208 12.80 -0.09 -5.65
C THR A 208 12.51 0.07 -7.14
N ILE A 209 12.19 -0.99 -7.88
CA ILE A 209 12.07 -0.91 -9.35
C ILE A 209 10.89 0.00 -9.76
N ALA A 210 9.68 -0.26 -9.27
CA ALA A 210 8.50 0.52 -9.62
C ALA A 210 8.59 2.00 -9.15
N PRO A 211 9.04 2.31 -7.91
CA PRO A 211 9.30 3.70 -7.52
C PRO A 211 10.23 4.46 -8.48
N LEU A 212 11.32 3.82 -8.95
CA LEU A 212 12.22 4.43 -9.92
C LEU A 212 11.52 4.64 -11.27
N GLU A 213 10.80 3.63 -11.76
CA GLU A 213 10.03 3.69 -13.00
C GLU A 213 8.99 4.82 -12.98
N PHE A 214 8.18 4.93 -11.93
CA PHE A 214 7.19 6.00 -11.80
C PHE A 214 7.81 7.39 -11.85
N GLY A 215 8.96 7.59 -11.22
CA GLY A 215 9.66 8.87 -11.28
C GLY A 215 10.17 9.25 -12.68
N MET A 216 10.22 8.31 -13.62
CA MET A 216 10.65 8.54 -15.00
C MET A 216 9.49 8.68 -16.00
N LEU A 217 8.25 8.39 -15.59
CA LEU A 217 7.03 8.47 -16.42
C LEU A 217 6.33 9.83 -16.31
#